data_AF-A0A9D7JG17-F1
#
_entry.id   AF-A0A9D7JG17-F1
#
_cell.length_a   1.000
_cell.length_b   1.000
_cell.length_c   1.000
_cell.angle_alpha   90.00
_cell.angle_beta   90.00
_cell.angle_gamma   90.00
#
_symmetry.space_group_name_H-M   'P 1'
#
loop_
_entity.id
_entity.type
_entity.pdbx_description
1 polymer ?
#
loop_
_entity_poly.entity_id
_entity_poly.type
_entity_poly.pdbx_seq_one_letter_code
_entity_poly.pdbx_strand_id
1 'polypeptide(L)'
;MGIGLRLFAAGGIAMALAGCSMGNMFAAAPQSGTSLQNASPTKAELTTAATGALPAIATECPPIKVRTGGEALFYYGKGKVGNPRDLNYQAVIDKQSRNCVVSNGLITVKMGVVGRLLLGPSGNQTDVTIPIRFAVERDNVAMFSEKYDIPIVVTPPAQSSEFVKVVENVAIPYTGGEQIIIWVGFDS
;
A
#
# COMPACT_ATOMS: atom_id res chain seq x y z
N MET A 1 16.74 -54.68 26.47
CA MET A 1 17.69 -55.16 27.51
C MET A 1 19.09 -55.14 26.90
N GLY A 2 20.04 -54.43 27.53
CA GLY A 2 21.41 -54.15 27.06
C GLY A 2 21.61 -52.64 26.84
N ILE A 3 22.13 -51.85 27.79
CA ILE A 3 23.57 -51.66 28.18
C ILE A 3 24.38 -51.18 26.96
N GLY A 4 25.10 -50.06 26.94
CA GLY A 4 25.54 -49.18 28.00
C GLY A 4 26.28 -47.95 27.47
N LEU A 5 26.52 -47.04 28.40
CA LEU A 5 27.12 -45.71 28.34
C LEU A 5 28.67 -45.79 28.31
N ARG A 6 29.35 -44.87 27.59
CA ARG A 6 30.46 -43.99 28.07
C ARG A 6 31.64 -43.73 27.09
N LEU A 7 31.87 -42.42 26.88
CA LEU A 7 33.15 -41.66 26.85
C LEU A 7 34.13 -41.78 25.66
N PHE A 8 34.42 -40.63 25.01
CA PHE A 8 35.74 -39.98 24.82
C PHE A 8 35.47 -38.53 24.34
N ALA A 9 35.71 -37.47 25.14
CA ALA A 9 36.96 -36.66 25.21
C ALA A 9 37.29 -35.95 23.88
N ALA A 10 37.75 -34.70 23.75
CA ALA A 10 38.02 -33.55 24.62
C ALA A 10 38.57 -32.41 23.69
N GLY A 11 38.36 -31.13 24.05
CA GLY A 11 39.14 -29.94 23.59
C GLY A 11 38.90 -29.46 22.14
N GLY A 12 38.89 -28.17 21.79
CA GLY A 12 39.31 -26.95 22.46
C GLY A 12 40.06 -26.04 21.46
N ILE A 13 39.46 -24.87 21.14
CA ILE A 13 40.05 -23.53 20.88
C ILE A 13 41.15 -23.38 19.78
N ALA A 14 40.93 -22.49 18.79
CA ALA A 14 41.71 -21.23 18.60
C ALA A 14 41.49 -20.56 17.22
N MET A 15 41.43 -19.23 17.26
CA MET A 15 41.34 -18.25 16.15
C MET A 15 42.61 -18.18 15.28
N ALA A 16 42.45 -17.75 14.02
CA ALA A 16 43.46 -16.98 13.30
C ALA A 16 42.78 -16.02 12.29
N LEU A 17 42.82 -14.72 12.57
CA LEU A 17 42.57 -13.66 11.59
C LEU A 17 43.91 -13.17 11.03
N ALA A 18 44.07 -13.27 9.70
CA ALA A 18 45.00 -12.51 8.86
C ALA A 18 44.15 -12.06 7.65
N GLY A 19 44.13 -10.82 7.15
CA GLY A 19 45.16 -9.81 7.03
C GLY A 19 45.49 -9.64 5.54
N CYS A 20 45.20 -8.47 4.95
CA CYS A 20 45.70 -7.88 3.68
C CYS A 20 44.99 -6.50 3.56
N SER A 21 45.54 -5.31 3.83
CA SER A 21 46.77 -4.63 3.39
C SER A 21 46.88 -4.43 1.86
N MET A 22 46.93 -3.14 1.47
CA MET A 22 47.36 -2.47 0.22
C MET A 22 46.37 -1.32 -0.04
N GLY A 23 46.71 -0.03 -0.15
CA GLY A 23 47.95 0.70 -0.31
C GLY A 23 47.63 1.98 -1.09
N ASN A 24 48.06 3.14 -0.61
CA ASN A 24 48.67 4.26 -1.36
C ASN A 24 48.48 5.61 -0.67
N MET A 25 49.60 6.09 -0.16
CA MET A 25 49.88 7.47 0.19
C MET A 25 50.22 8.21 -1.12
N PHE A 26 49.61 9.37 -1.40
CA PHE A 26 50.19 10.56 -2.06
C PHE A 26 49.04 11.54 -2.35
N ALA A 27 48.91 12.59 -1.52
CA ALA A 27 48.09 13.75 -1.82
C ALA A 27 48.96 15.00 -1.72
N ALA A 28 49.06 15.74 -2.83
CA ALA A 28 49.51 17.12 -2.87
C ALA A 28 48.44 17.94 -3.61
N ALA A 29 47.89 18.90 -2.87
CA ALA A 29 47.31 20.22 -3.21
C ALA A 29 46.57 20.50 -4.55
N PRO A 30 45.71 21.55 -4.57
CA PRO A 30 44.49 21.62 -5.38
C PRO A 30 44.68 22.37 -6.71
N GLN A 31 43.85 22.08 -7.71
CA GLN A 31 43.62 23.01 -8.81
C GLN A 31 42.21 22.87 -9.41
N SER A 32 41.54 24.02 -9.40
CA SER A 32 40.25 24.36 -9.99
C SER A 32 40.21 24.14 -11.51
N GLY A 33 39.16 23.47 -11.99
CA GLY A 33 38.83 23.33 -13.41
C GLY A 33 37.44 22.73 -13.59
N THR A 34 36.45 23.58 -13.81
CA THR A 34 35.04 23.22 -14.01
C THR A 34 34.87 22.54 -15.39
N SER A 35 34.65 21.23 -15.38
CA SER A 35 34.23 20.45 -16.56
C SER A 35 32.89 19.81 -16.22
N LEU A 36 31.82 20.25 -16.90
CA LEU A 36 30.49 19.64 -16.81
C LEU A 36 30.53 18.30 -17.55
N GLN A 37 30.72 17.21 -16.79
CA GLN A 37 30.65 15.83 -17.27
C GLN A 37 29.46 15.13 -16.61
N ASN A 38 28.75 14.30 -17.38
CA ASN A 38 27.65 13.45 -16.90
C ASN A 38 28.15 12.53 -15.77
N ALA A 39 27.83 12.89 -14.53
CA ALA A 39 27.98 12.02 -13.37
C ALA A 39 26.62 11.41 -13.04
N SER A 40 26.52 10.08 -13.09
CA SER A 40 25.48 9.37 -12.36
C SER A 40 25.82 9.45 -10.87
N PRO A 41 24.92 9.94 -10.00
CA PRO A 41 25.26 10.17 -8.60
C PRO A 41 25.59 8.83 -7.95
N THR A 42 26.74 8.77 -7.29
CA THR A 42 27.06 7.63 -6.44
C THR A 42 26.21 7.69 -5.17
N LYS A 43 25.99 6.54 -4.53
CA LYS A 43 25.05 6.37 -3.39
C LYS A 43 25.29 7.34 -2.21
N ALA A 44 26.44 8.01 -2.18
CA ALA A 44 26.83 9.01 -1.19
C ALA A 44 26.32 10.45 -1.49
N GLU A 45 25.97 10.79 -2.74
CA GLU A 45 25.36 12.10 -3.07
C GLU A 45 23.83 12.10 -2.88
N LEU A 46 23.19 10.92 -2.97
CA LEU A 46 21.79 10.73 -2.56
C LEU A 46 21.58 10.96 -1.06
N THR A 47 22.61 10.76 -0.23
CA THR A 47 22.53 11.05 1.21
C THR A 47 22.64 12.53 1.55
N THR A 48 23.23 13.37 0.68
CA THR A 48 23.30 14.83 0.86
C THR A 48 22.09 15.57 0.28
N ALA A 49 21.33 14.94 -0.62
CA ALA A 49 19.96 15.38 -0.94
C ALA A 49 18.96 15.04 0.18
N ALA A 50 19.34 14.18 1.14
CA ALA A 50 18.55 13.82 2.32
C ALA A 50 18.85 14.68 3.56
N THR A 51 19.74 15.68 3.48
CA THR A 51 20.00 16.64 4.56
C THR A 51 19.04 17.83 4.58
N GLY A 52 17.85 17.68 4.00
CA GLY A 52 16.64 18.29 4.53
C GLY A 52 16.00 17.29 5.48
N ALA A 53 16.61 17.09 6.66
CA ALA A 53 16.05 16.24 7.70
C ALA A 53 14.70 16.81 8.15
N LEU A 54 13.63 16.45 7.42
CA LEU A 54 12.29 16.42 7.99
C LEU A 54 12.42 15.54 9.24
N PRO A 55 11.99 16.02 10.41
CA PRO A 55 12.09 15.24 11.65
C PRO A 55 11.50 13.86 11.39
N ALA A 56 12.16 12.83 11.94
CA ALA A 56 11.76 11.44 11.89
C ALA A 56 10.47 11.16 12.68
N ILE A 57 9.45 12.00 12.51
CA ILE A 57 8.07 11.54 12.53
C ILE A 57 7.82 11.06 11.09
N ALA A 58 8.27 9.85 10.80
CA ALA A 58 7.61 9.05 9.78
C ALA A 58 6.18 8.87 10.28
N THR A 59 5.35 9.88 10.05
CA THR A 59 3.93 9.86 10.33
C THR A 59 3.41 8.90 9.29
N GLU A 60 3.40 7.62 9.65
CA GLU A 60 3.11 6.55 8.73
C GLU A 60 1.73 6.86 8.14
N CYS A 61 1.67 6.94 6.81
CA CYS A 61 0.41 7.06 6.10
C CYS A 61 -0.60 6.13 6.74
N PRO A 62 -1.77 6.62 7.21
CA PRO A 62 -2.75 5.76 7.83
C PRO A 62 -3.02 4.54 6.95
N PRO A 63 -3.09 3.32 7.52
CA PRO A 63 -3.35 2.13 6.74
C PRO A 63 -4.73 2.23 6.09
N ILE A 64 -4.81 1.81 4.82
CA ILE A 64 -6.07 1.64 4.11
C ILE A 64 -6.47 0.16 4.15
N LYS A 65 -7.69 -0.10 4.60
CA LYS A 65 -8.26 -1.43 4.77
C LYS A 65 -9.60 -1.51 4.05
N VAL A 66 -9.89 -2.69 3.53
CA VAL A 66 -11.24 -2.99 3.05
C VAL A 66 -12.13 -3.24 4.25
N ARG A 67 -13.31 -2.59 4.30
CA ARG A 67 -14.27 -2.78 5.38
C ARG A 67 -14.87 -4.18 5.26
N THR A 68 -14.95 -4.90 6.38
CA THR A 68 -15.50 -6.26 6.41
C THR A 68 -16.94 -6.27 5.90
N GLY A 69 -17.24 -7.16 4.95
CA GLY A 69 -18.52 -7.24 4.25
C GLY A 69 -18.65 -6.27 3.07
N GLY A 70 -17.69 -5.37 2.89
CA GLY A 70 -17.64 -4.39 1.79
C GLY A 70 -16.64 -4.76 0.68
N GLU A 71 -16.02 -5.94 0.73
CA GLU A 71 -15.05 -6.41 -0.26
C GLU A 71 -15.66 -6.80 -1.61
N ALA A 72 -16.92 -7.21 -1.58
CA ALA A 72 -17.65 -7.66 -2.76
C ALA A 72 -19.11 -7.20 -2.69
N LEU A 73 -19.66 -6.84 -3.84
CA LEU A 73 -21.06 -6.52 -4.04
C LEU A 73 -21.67 -7.57 -4.94
N PHE A 74 -22.79 -8.17 -4.52
CA PHE A 74 -23.52 -9.16 -5.32
C PHE A 74 -24.91 -8.64 -5.64
N TYR A 75 -25.27 -8.65 -6.92
CA TYR A 75 -26.61 -8.29 -7.36
C TYR A 75 -27.27 -9.48 -8.07
N TYR A 76 -28.35 -10.00 -7.48
CA TYR A 76 -29.12 -11.14 -8.02
C TYR A 76 -30.40 -10.71 -8.75
N GLY A 77 -30.70 -9.40 -8.79
CA GLY A 77 -31.90 -8.86 -9.43
C GLY A 77 -33.18 -9.10 -8.65
N LYS A 78 -34.13 -8.16 -8.75
CA LYS A 78 -35.53 -8.29 -8.28
C LYS A 78 -35.68 -8.84 -6.84
N GLY A 79 -34.80 -8.45 -5.91
CA GLY A 79 -34.87 -8.85 -4.50
C GLY A 79 -34.47 -10.32 -4.22
N LYS A 80 -33.98 -11.05 -5.23
CA LYS A 80 -33.40 -12.38 -5.02
C LYS A 80 -32.11 -12.27 -4.23
N VAL A 81 -31.77 -13.30 -3.47
CA VAL A 81 -30.51 -13.42 -2.73
C VAL A 81 -30.08 -14.89 -2.64
N GLY A 82 -28.78 -15.15 -2.64
CA GLY A 82 -28.22 -16.44 -2.24
C GLY A 82 -28.19 -17.55 -3.28
N ASN A 83 -28.83 -17.41 -4.45
CA ASN A 83 -28.72 -18.39 -5.54
C ASN A 83 -27.69 -17.95 -6.60
N PRO A 84 -26.54 -18.64 -6.75
CA PRO A 84 -25.52 -18.28 -7.73
C PRO A 84 -26.01 -18.24 -9.19
N ARG A 85 -27.07 -18.98 -9.54
CA ARG A 85 -27.63 -18.97 -10.90
C ARG A 85 -28.37 -17.68 -11.23
N ASP A 86 -28.92 -17.02 -10.22
CA ASP A 86 -29.66 -15.75 -10.36
C ASP A 86 -28.72 -14.53 -10.33
N LEU A 87 -27.41 -14.72 -10.13
CA LEU A 87 -26.45 -13.62 -10.06
C LEU A 87 -26.41 -12.88 -11.41
N ASN A 88 -26.73 -11.60 -11.37
CA ASN A 88 -26.65 -10.70 -12.52
C ASN A 88 -25.24 -10.14 -12.65
N TYR A 89 -24.68 -9.61 -11.57
CA TYR A 89 -23.29 -9.16 -11.54
C TYR A 89 -22.70 -9.25 -10.14
N GLN A 90 -21.38 -9.30 -10.09
CA GLN A 90 -20.57 -9.17 -8.89
C GLN A 90 -19.54 -8.08 -9.11
N ALA A 91 -19.38 -7.16 -8.15
CA ALA A 91 -18.21 -6.28 -8.11
C ALA A 91 -17.28 -6.73 -6.98
N VAL A 92 -15.97 -6.63 -7.19
CA VAL A 92 -14.95 -6.96 -6.18
C VAL A 92 -13.90 -5.86 -6.13
N ILE A 93 -13.38 -5.61 -4.93
CA ILE A 93 -12.20 -4.75 -4.72
C ILE A 93 -10.95 -5.61 -4.87
N ASP A 94 -10.11 -5.28 -5.86
CA ASP A 94 -8.87 -6.03 -6.13
C ASP A 94 -7.69 -5.43 -5.36
N LYS A 95 -7.57 -4.10 -5.36
CA LYS A 95 -6.46 -3.38 -4.75
C LYS A 95 -6.92 -2.05 -4.19
N GLN A 96 -6.28 -1.65 -3.10
CA GLN A 96 -6.42 -0.35 -2.48
C GLN A 96 -5.05 0.32 -2.35
N SER A 97 -5.01 1.64 -2.47
CA SER A 97 -3.80 2.42 -2.38
C SER A 97 -4.02 3.69 -1.57
N ARG A 98 -2.94 4.17 -0.98
CA ARG A 98 -2.89 5.39 -0.18
C ARG A 98 -1.56 6.10 -0.38
N ASN A 99 -1.63 7.40 -0.57
CA ASN A 99 -0.51 8.31 -0.57
C ASN A 99 -0.87 9.50 0.33
N CYS A 100 0.04 9.95 1.19
CA CYS A 100 -0.24 10.99 2.15
C CYS A 100 0.96 11.91 2.27
N VAL A 101 0.65 13.19 2.47
CA VAL A 101 1.62 14.21 2.80
C VAL A 101 1.28 14.71 4.19
N VAL A 102 2.26 14.72 5.08
CA VAL A 102 2.09 15.21 6.44
C VAL A 102 2.81 16.53 6.59
N SER A 103 2.07 17.56 7.03
CA SER A 103 2.61 18.90 7.24
C SER A 103 1.77 19.65 8.27
N ASN A 104 2.42 20.37 9.19
CA ASN A 104 1.76 21.28 10.14
C ASN A 104 0.60 20.65 10.95
N GLY A 105 0.73 19.41 11.41
CA GLY A 105 -0.34 18.73 12.16
C GLY A 105 -1.54 18.31 11.32
N LEU A 106 -1.36 18.23 10.00
CA LEU A 106 -2.38 17.82 9.03
C LEU A 106 -1.82 16.70 8.14
N ILE A 107 -2.60 15.64 7.96
CA ILE A 107 -2.34 14.57 7.01
C ILE A 107 -3.28 14.78 5.83
N THR A 108 -2.73 15.10 4.66
CA THR A 108 -3.50 15.16 3.42
C THR A 108 -3.37 13.83 2.70
N VAL A 109 -4.48 13.13 2.54
CA VAL A 109 -4.54 11.79 1.96
C VAL A 109 -5.12 11.81 0.55
N LYS A 110 -4.46 11.06 -0.33
CA LYS A 110 -4.96 10.58 -1.61
C LYS A 110 -5.16 9.07 -1.50
N MET A 111 -6.41 8.64 -1.54
CA MET A 111 -6.82 7.24 -1.39
C MET A 111 -7.42 6.73 -2.69
N GLY A 112 -7.10 5.49 -3.04
CA GLY A 112 -7.51 4.89 -4.30
C GLY A 112 -7.98 3.46 -4.12
N VAL A 113 -8.89 3.04 -4.99
CA VAL A 113 -9.32 1.65 -5.11
C VAL A 113 -9.38 1.27 -6.59
N VAL A 114 -8.96 0.05 -6.86
CA VAL A 114 -9.13 -0.64 -8.12
C VAL A 114 -10.00 -1.86 -7.83
N GLY A 115 -10.99 -2.07 -8.67
CA GLY A 115 -11.78 -3.27 -8.63
C GLY A 115 -12.30 -3.61 -10.01
N ARG A 116 -13.16 -4.61 -10.04
CA ARG A 116 -13.76 -5.08 -11.27
C ARG A 116 -15.20 -5.50 -11.06
N LEU A 117 -15.98 -5.29 -12.10
CA LEU A 117 -17.33 -5.77 -12.24
C LEU A 117 -17.31 -7.00 -13.15
N LEU A 118 -17.94 -8.08 -12.71
CA LEU A 118 -18.06 -9.36 -13.40
C LEU A 118 -19.55 -9.61 -13.65
N LEU A 119 -19.92 -9.94 -14.88
CA LEU A 119 -21.27 -10.41 -15.18
C LEU A 119 -21.44 -11.84 -14.66
N GLY A 120 -22.57 -12.08 -14.00
CA GLY A 120 -22.96 -13.40 -13.52
C GLY A 120 -23.72 -14.19 -14.59
N PRO A 121 -24.12 -15.44 -14.30
CA PRO A 121 -24.81 -16.30 -15.27
C PRO A 121 -26.13 -15.74 -15.81
N SER A 122 -26.81 -14.91 -15.01
CA SER A 122 -28.04 -14.22 -15.41
C SER A 122 -27.78 -12.76 -15.84
N GLY A 123 -26.51 -12.36 -15.97
CA GLY A 123 -26.10 -10.99 -16.25
C GLY A 123 -26.08 -10.65 -17.74
N ASN A 124 -26.82 -9.62 -18.12
CA ASN A 124 -26.78 -9.04 -19.47
C ASN A 124 -26.64 -7.52 -19.46
N GLN A 125 -26.16 -6.95 -18.35
CA GLN A 125 -26.09 -5.50 -18.17
C GLN A 125 -24.85 -4.92 -18.85
N THR A 126 -25.04 -3.83 -19.57
CA THR A 126 -23.97 -3.09 -20.25
C THR A 126 -23.55 -1.83 -19.50
N ASP A 127 -24.41 -1.32 -18.62
CA ASP A 127 -24.17 -0.16 -17.78
C ASP A 127 -24.62 -0.49 -16.35
N VAL A 128 -23.70 -0.35 -15.39
CA VAL A 128 -23.93 -0.64 -13.98
C VAL A 128 -23.27 0.44 -13.15
N THR A 129 -24.02 1.04 -12.23
CA THR A 129 -23.47 1.95 -11.24
C THR A 129 -23.27 1.23 -9.92
N ILE A 130 -22.05 1.25 -9.38
CA ILE A 130 -21.72 0.62 -8.11
C ILE A 130 -21.37 1.65 -7.03
N PRO A 131 -21.87 1.48 -5.79
CA PRO A 131 -21.60 2.41 -4.70
C PRO A 131 -20.33 2.02 -3.93
N ILE A 132 -19.34 2.91 -3.84
CA ILE A 132 -18.14 2.73 -3.01
C ILE A 132 -18.07 3.84 -1.96
N ARG A 133 -17.86 3.45 -0.71
CA ARG A 133 -17.63 4.37 0.40
C ARG A 133 -16.16 4.40 0.79
N PHE A 134 -15.63 5.60 0.92
CA PHE A 134 -14.36 5.85 1.61
C PHE A 134 -14.67 6.48 2.96
N ALA A 135 -14.00 6.02 4.02
CA ALA A 135 -14.10 6.62 5.33
C ALA A 135 -12.73 6.73 5.98
N VAL A 136 -12.57 7.70 6.87
CA VAL A 136 -11.40 7.84 7.73
C VAL A 136 -11.91 7.87 9.16
N GLU A 137 -11.40 6.97 9.98
CA GLU A 137 -11.69 6.91 11.41
C GLU A 137 -10.44 7.29 12.20
N ARG A 138 -10.61 8.10 13.25
CA ARG A 138 -9.61 8.42 14.26
C ARG A 138 -10.12 7.94 15.60
N ASP A 139 -9.41 7.03 16.25
CA ASP A 139 -9.80 6.43 17.53
C ASP A 139 -11.27 5.93 17.52
N ASN A 140 -11.66 5.32 16.39
CA ASN A 140 -13.02 4.82 16.09
C ASN A 140 -14.09 5.90 15.86
N VAL A 141 -13.72 7.17 15.74
CA VAL A 141 -14.63 8.26 15.38
C VAL A 141 -14.42 8.62 13.91
N ALA A 142 -15.50 8.62 13.13
CA ALA A 142 -15.45 8.98 11.71
C ALA A 142 -15.11 10.47 11.53
N MET A 143 -13.97 10.75 10.91
CA MET A 143 -13.52 12.11 10.54
C MET A 143 -13.93 12.47 9.10
N PHE A 144 -14.06 11.45 8.25
CA PHE A 144 -14.47 11.56 6.85
C PHE A 144 -15.30 10.33 6.50
N SER A 145 -16.40 10.50 5.76
CA SER A 145 -17.13 9.38 5.17
C SER A 145 -17.94 9.86 3.97
N GLU A 146 -17.56 9.43 2.78
CA GLU A 146 -18.25 9.78 1.55
C GLU A 146 -18.50 8.55 0.70
N LYS A 147 -19.69 8.53 0.09
CA LYS A 147 -20.10 7.54 -0.90
C LYS A 147 -19.90 8.12 -2.29
N TYR A 148 -19.39 7.29 -3.19
CA TYR A 148 -19.23 7.58 -4.60
C TYR A 148 -19.92 6.51 -5.43
N ASP A 149 -20.81 6.93 -6.32
CA ASP A 149 -21.44 6.06 -7.31
C ASP A 149 -20.59 6.04 -8.58
N ILE A 150 -20.06 4.87 -8.93
CA ILE A 150 -19.12 4.69 -10.05
C ILE A 150 -19.88 4.03 -11.20
N PRO A 151 -20.10 4.74 -12.32
CA PRO A 151 -20.67 4.15 -13.52
C PRO A 151 -19.62 3.26 -14.20
N ILE A 152 -20.02 2.05 -14.56
CA ILE A 152 -19.16 1.06 -15.21
C ILE A 152 -19.87 0.55 -16.45
N VAL A 153 -19.16 0.62 -17.56
CA VAL A 153 -19.61 0.09 -18.84
C VAL A 153 -18.94 -1.26 -19.09
N VAL A 154 -19.75 -2.28 -19.40
CA VAL A 154 -19.28 -3.59 -19.85
C VAL A 154 -19.57 -3.71 -21.34
N THR A 155 -18.53 -3.71 -22.16
CA THR A 155 -18.64 -3.75 -23.62
C THR A 155 -18.61 -5.20 -24.11
N PRO A 156 -19.68 -5.72 -24.75
CA PRO A 156 -19.66 -7.06 -25.34
C PRO A 156 -18.52 -7.22 -26.37
N PRO A 157 -17.89 -8.40 -26.50
CA PRO A 157 -18.22 -9.66 -25.83
C PRO A 157 -17.62 -9.82 -24.42
N ALA A 158 -16.99 -8.79 -23.85
CA ALA A 158 -16.42 -8.87 -22.52
C ALA A 158 -17.51 -9.15 -21.46
N GLN A 159 -17.16 -9.95 -20.45
CA GLN A 159 -18.01 -10.27 -19.29
C GLN A 159 -17.47 -9.62 -18.00
N SER A 160 -16.49 -8.73 -18.15
CA SER A 160 -15.83 -8.05 -17.05
C SER A 160 -15.42 -6.65 -17.48
N SER A 161 -15.43 -5.71 -16.53
CA SER A 161 -14.88 -4.37 -16.71
C SER A 161 -14.19 -3.92 -15.43
N GLU A 162 -13.04 -3.25 -15.55
CA GLU A 162 -12.30 -2.72 -14.41
C GLU A 162 -12.73 -1.28 -14.13
N PHE A 163 -12.67 -0.89 -12.86
CA PHE A 163 -12.94 0.46 -12.43
C PHE A 163 -11.87 0.94 -11.47
N VAL A 164 -11.65 2.25 -11.48
CA VAL A 164 -10.72 2.92 -10.57
C VAL A 164 -11.43 4.13 -9.98
N LYS A 165 -11.33 4.27 -8.66
CA LYS A 165 -11.75 5.49 -7.97
C LYS A 165 -10.61 6.01 -7.12
N VAL A 166 -10.30 7.28 -7.31
CA VAL A 166 -9.34 8.03 -6.52
C VAL A 166 -10.07 9.18 -5.85
N VAL A 167 -9.81 9.37 -4.56
CA VAL A 167 -10.27 10.49 -3.75
C VAL A 167 -9.03 11.23 -3.29
N GLU A 168 -9.00 12.53 -3.53
CA GLU A 168 -7.86 13.39 -3.27
C GLU A 168 -8.22 14.46 -2.24
N ASN A 169 -7.19 15.10 -1.68
CA ASN A 169 -7.35 16.26 -0.80
C ASN A 169 -8.17 15.98 0.48
N VAL A 170 -8.14 14.75 0.99
CA VAL A 170 -8.78 14.42 2.27
C VAL A 170 -7.85 14.85 3.40
N ALA A 171 -8.18 15.95 4.06
CA ALA A 171 -7.39 16.54 5.13
C ALA A 171 -7.82 15.99 6.50
N ILE A 172 -6.89 15.40 7.24
CA ILE A 172 -7.12 14.79 8.55
C ILE A 172 -6.20 15.48 9.57
N PRO A 173 -6.75 16.20 10.56
CA PRO A 173 -5.91 16.74 11.64
C PRO A 173 -5.20 15.60 12.38
N TYR A 174 -3.99 15.83 12.88
CA TYR A 174 -3.21 14.84 13.61
C TYR A 174 -2.41 15.55 14.70
N THR A 175 -2.61 15.13 15.95
CA THR A 175 -1.94 15.72 17.12
C THR A 175 -0.89 14.80 17.73
N GLY A 176 -0.84 13.54 17.31
CA GLY A 176 0.11 12.54 17.79
C GLY A 176 -0.54 11.48 18.68
N GLY A 177 -0.24 10.21 18.41
CA GLY A 177 -0.67 9.08 19.25
C GLY A 177 -2.08 8.55 18.94
N GLU A 178 -2.80 9.16 18.01
CA GLU A 178 -4.12 8.69 17.58
C GLU A 178 -4.00 7.50 16.62
N GLN A 179 -4.96 6.57 16.69
CA GLN A 179 -5.10 5.52 15.70
C GLN A 179 -5.97 6.00 14.55
N ILE A 180 -5.36 6.26 13.39
CA ILE A 180 -6.09 6.63 12.18
C ILE A 180 -6.14 5.42 11.23
N ILE A 181 -7.34 5.10 10.72
CA ILE A 181 -7.54 4.04 9.73
C ILE A 181 -8.40 4.58 8.59
N ILE A 182 -7.98 4.31 7.35
CA ILE A 182 -8.78 4.56 6.16
C ILE A 182 -9.53 3.27 5.81
N TRP A 183 -10.83 3.39 5.62
CA TRP A 183 -11.70 2.31 5.18
C TRP A 183 -12.16 2.55 3.75
N VAL A 184 -12.21 1.48 2.97
CA VAL A 184 -12.86 1.45 1.65
C VAL A 184 -13.76 0.22 1.56
N GLY A 185 -14.91 0.34 0.93
CA GLY A 185 -15.80 -0.80 0.72
C GLY A 185 -17.00 -0.44 -0.13
N PHE A 186 -17.71 -1.44 -0.64
CA PHE A 186 -19.02 -1.23 -1.24
C PHE A 186 -20.03 -0.78 -0.18
N ASP A 187 -20.91 0.14 -0.56
CA ASP A 187 -22.01 0.66 0.29
C ASP A 187 -23.31 -0.05 -0.11
N SER A 188 -23.50 -1.26 0.43
CA SER A 188 -24.65 -2.16 0.14
C SER A 188 -25.89 -1.85 0.98
#